data_AF-A0A5T9Y923-F1
#
_entry.id   AF-A0A5T9Y923-F1
#
_cell.length_a   1.000
_cell.length_b   1.000
_cell.length_c   1.000
_cell.angle_alpha   90.00
_cell.angle_beta   90.00
_cell.angle_gamma   90.00
#
_symmetry.space_group_name_H-M   'P 1'
#
loop_
_entity.id
_entity.type
_entity.pdbx_description
1 polymer ?
#
loop_
_entity_poly.entity_id
_entity_poly.type
_entity_poly.pdbx_seq_one_letter_code
_entity_poly.pdbx_strand_id
1 'polypeptide(L)'
;QPPVPLLTFTAWQLAAGGLLLVPVALVFDPPIPMPTGTNVLGLAWLGLIGAGLTYFLWFRGISRLEPTVVSLLGFLSPGTAVLLGWLFLDQTLSALQIIGVLLVIGSIWLGQRSNRTPRARIACRKSP
;
A
#
# COMPACT_ATOMS: atom_id res chain seq x y z
N GLN A 1 3.59 -2.07 -22.71
CA GLN A 1 3.73 -1.07 -21.64
C GLN A 1 2.63 -0.04 -21.86
N PRO A 2 1.90 0.41 -20.83
CA PRO A 2 0.99 1.54 -20.99
C PRO A 2 1.75 2.76 -21.53
N PRO A 3 1.09 3.67 -22.27
CA PRO A 3 1.74 4.81 -22.92
C PRO A 3 2.31 5.84 -21.93
N VAL A 4 1.93 5.76 -20.65
CA VAL A 4 2.42 6.63 -19.57
C VAL A 4 2.99 5.79 -18.41
N PRO A 5 4.08 6.23 -17.75
CA PRO A 5 4.60 5.58 -16.55
C PRO A 5 3.56 5.52 -15.44
N LEU A 6 3.52 4.41 -14.70
CA LEU A 6 2.57 4.21 -13.59
C LEU A 6 2.66 5.31 -12.53
N LEU A 7 3.87 5.78 -12.20
CA LEU A 7 4.08 6.88 -11.26
C LEU A 7 3.40 8.18 -11.73
N THR A 8 3.53 8.51 -13.01
CA THR A 8 2.89 9.69 -13.60
C THR A 8 1.37 9.59 -13.57
N PHE A 9 0.84 8.40 -13.88
CA PHE A 9 -0.59 8.14 -13.79
C PHE A 9 -1.11 8.30 -12.35
N THR A 10 -0.45 7.68 -11.37
CA THR A 10 -0.81 7.81 -9.95
C THR A 10 -0.70 9.24 -9.44
N ALA A 11 0.31 10.01 -9.89
CA ALA A 11 0.44 11.42 -9.53
C ALA A 11 -0.78 12.24 -10.01
N TRP A 12 -1.19 12.07 -11.27
CA TRP A 12 -2.39 12.72 -11.80
C TRP A 12 -3.67 12.25 -11.11
N GLN A 13 -3.77 10.95 -10.79
CA GLN A 13 -4.91 10.41 -10.06
C GLN A 13 -5.04 11.03 -8.66
N LEU A 14 -3.94 11.15 -7.92
CA LEU A 14 -3.94 11.76 -6.59
C LEU A 14 -4.21 13.27 -6.65
N ALA A 15 -3.66 13.97 -7.64
CA ALA A 15 -3.93 15.39 -7.85
C ALA A 15 -5.41 15.64 -8.16
N ALA A 16 -5.99 14.86 -9.07
CA ALA A 16 -7.41 14.93 -9.40
C ALA A 16 -8.29 14.55 -8.20
N GLY A 17 -7.94 13.48 -7.48
CA GLY A 17 -8.65 13.06 -6.26
C GLY A 17 -8.62 14.14 -5.17
N GLY A 18 -7.46 14.74 -4.92
CA GLY A 18 -7.31 15.85 -3.98
C GLY A 18 -8.13 17.07 -4.40
N LEU A 19 -8.12 17.44 -5.67
CA LEU A 19 -8.92 18.55 -6.20
C LEU A 19 -10.42 18.29 -6.06
N LEU A 20 -10.88 17.07 -6.33
CA LEU A 20 -12.28 16.67 -6.16
C LEU A 20 -12.73 16.66 -4.70
N LEU A 21 -11.80 16.45 -3.76
CA LEU A 21 -12.09 16.53 -2.32
C LEU A 21 -12.20 17.98 -1.80
N VAL A 22 -11.64 18.97 -2.49
CA VAL A 22 -11.72 20.39 -2.08
C VAL A 22 -13.16 20.85 -1.80
N PRO A 23 -14.13 20.71 -2.72
CA PRO A 23 -15.50 21.16 -2.44
C PRO A 23 -16.13 20.41 -1.26
N VAL A 24 -15.82 19.12 -1.08
CA VAL A 24 -16.30 18.34 0.06
C VAL A 24 -15.72 18.89 1.37
N ALA A 25 -14.41 19.12 1.43
CA ALA A 25 -13.77 19.72 2.59
C ALA A 25 -14.36 21.10 2.92
N LEU A 26 -14.58 21.95 1.91
CA LEU A 26 -15.16 23.29 2.12
C LEU A 26 -16.61 23.27 2.64
N VAL A 27 -17.39 22.21 2.36
CA VAL A 27 -18.79 22.09 2.79
C VAL A 27 -18.91 21.43 4.16
N PHE A 28 -18.08 20.42 4.45
CA PHE A 28 -18.26 19.55 5.61
C PHE A 28 -17.22 19.78 6.72
N ASP A 29 -16.02 20.27 6.42
CA ASP A 29 -15.00 20.48 7.44
C ASP A 29 -15.16 21.85 8.12
N PRO A 30 -14.84 21.94 9.43
CA PRO A 30 -14.74 23.23 10.11
C PRO A 30 -13.67 24.11 9.45
N PRO A 31 -13.75 25.44 9.61
CA PRO A 31 -12.76 26.37 9.04
C PRO A 31 -11.34 25.96 9.41
N ILE A 32 -10.53 25.66 8.41
CA ILE A 32 -9.16 25.21 8.61
C ILE A 32 -8.34 26.40 9.11
N PRO A 33 -7.71 26.32 10.30
CA PRO A 33 -6.82 27.38 10.78
C PRO A 33 -5.66 27.58 9.81
N MET A 34 -5.07 28.79 9.81
CA MET A 34 -3.86 29.04 9.04
C MET A 34 -2.77 28.01 9.41
N PRO A 35 -2.22 27.26 8.44
CA PRO A 35 -1.29 26.20 8.75
C PRO A 35 -0.01 26.78 9.35
N THR A 36 0.42 26.20 10.47
CA THR A 36 1.70 26.54 11.07
C THR A 36 2.86 26.00 10.23
N GLY A 37 4.08 26.51 10.44
CA GLY A 37 5.28 25.96 9.78
C GLY A 37 5.44 24.44 10.01
N THR A 38 5.11 23.96 11.21
CA THR A 38 5.10 22.53 11.54
C THR A 38 4.08 21.75 10.72
N ASN A 39 2.88 22.30 10.48
CA ASN A 39 1.88 21.63 9.64
C ASN A 39 2.35 21.53 8.20
N VAL A 40 2.95 22.59 7.65
CA VAL A 40 3.49 22.58 6.29
C VAL A 40 4.62 21.57 6.16
N LEU A 41 5.55 21.52 7.12
CA LEU A 41 6.62 20.53 7.14
C LEU A 41 6.09 19.10 7.27
N GLY A 42 5.08 18.88 8.11
CA GLY A 42 4.40 17.59 8.24
C GLY A 42 3.73 17.15 6.94
N LEU A 43 3.02 18.05 6.26
CA LEU A 43 2.42 17.79 4.95
C LEU A 43 3.48 17.49 3.89
N ALA A 44 4.58 18.24 3.86
CA ALA A 44 5.69 17.98 2.95
C ALA A 44 6.32 16.61 3.20
N TRP A 45 6.53 16.23 4.46
CA TRP A 45 7.03 14.90 4.84
C TRP A 45 6.08 13.79 4.37
N LEU A 46 4.78 13.91 4.68
CA LEU A 46 3.78 12.90 4.28
C LEU A 46 3.65 12.79 2.76
N GLY A 47 3.64 13.93 2.05
CA GLY A 47 3.52 13.95 0.59
C GLY A 47 4.77 13.45 -0.13
N LEU A 48 5.95 13.94 0.24
CA LEU A 48 7.20 13.62 -0.46
C LEU A 48 7.76 12.27 -0.06
N ILE A 49 7.85 12.00 1.25
CA ILE A 49 8.44 10.76 1.77
C ILE A 49 7.37 9.69 1.90
N GLY A 50 6.27 10.00 2.59
CA GLY A 50 5.19 9.05 2.85
C GLY A 50 4.54 8.51 1.58
N ALA A 51 4.26 9.39 0.61
CA ALA A 51 3.65 9.02 -0.66
C ALA A 51 4.66 8.95 -1.81
N GLY A 52 5.30 10.06 -2.19
CA GLY A 52 6.11 10.16 -3.41
C GLY A 52 7.25 9.14 -3.50
N LEU A 53 8.15 9.13 -2.51
CA LEU A 53 9.26 8.20 -2.43
C LEU A 53 8.78 6.75 -2.29
N THR A 54 7.78 6.51 -1.44
CA THR A 54 7.18 5.17 -1.26
C THR A 54 6.61 4.63 -2.57
N TYR A 55 5.83 5.41 -3.32
CA TYR A 55 5.30 5.00 -4.62
C TYR A 55 6.40 4.74 -5.64
N PHE A 56 7.44 5.59 -5.68
CA PHE A 56 8.58 5.37 -6.56
C PHE A 56 9.26 4.03 -6.27
N LEU A 57 9.57 3.75 -5.00
CA LEU A 57 10.17 2.49 -4.58
C LEU A 57 9.25 1.30 -4.85
N TRP A 58 7.96 1.45 -4.56
CA TRP A 58 6.94 0.43 -4.79
C TRP A 58 6.86 0.05 -6.26
N PHE A 59 6.64 1.01 -7.16
CA PHE A 59 6.54 0.74 -8.61
C PHE A 59 7.84 0.15 -9.17
N ARG A 60 9.00 0.63 -8.70
CA ARG A 60 10.30 0.07 -9.08
C ARG A 60 10.47 -1.36 -8.59
N GLY A 61 10.02 -1.68 -7.38
CA GLY A 61 10.09 -3.02 -6.78
C GLY A 61 9.17 -4.01 -7.49
N ILE A 62 7.88 -3.71 -7.59
CA ILE A 62 6.89 -4.62 -8.16
C ILE A 62 7.13 -4.89 -9.64
N SER A 63 7.76 -3.97 -10.38
CA SER A 63 8.13 -4.18 -11.79
C SER A 63 9.07 -5.36 -12.01
N ARG A 64 9.70 -5.88 -10.94
CA ARG A 64 10.68 -6.97 -10.96
C ARG A 64 10.16 -8.25 -10.27
N LEU A 65 8.91 -8.25 -9.81
CA LEU A 65 8.34 -9.33 -9.00
C LEU A 65 7.15 -9.97 -9.71
N GLU A 66 6.95 -11.26 -9.48
CA GLU A 66 5.74 -11.95 -9.96
C GLU A 66 4.48 -11.45 -9.22
N PRO A 67 3.30 -11.42 -9.87
CA PRO A 67 2.07 -10.90 -9.27
C PRO A 67 1.73 -11.52 -7.91
N THR A 68 1.98 -12.82 -7.72
CA THR A 68 1.72 -13.48 -6.44
C THR A 68 2.57 -12.92 -5.31
N VAL A 69 3.85 -12.62 -5.56
CA VAL A 69 4.73 -12.02 -4.54
C VAL A 69 4.24 -10.61 -4.21
N VAL A 70 3.81 -9.85 -5.22
CA VAL A 70 3.25 -8.51 -5.03
C VAL A 70 2.00 -8.53 -4.15
N SER A 71 1.09 -9.49 -4.36
CA SER A 71 -0.10 -9.66 -3.51
C SER A 71 0.27 -9.98 -2.06
N LEU A 72 1.32 -10.76 -1.83
CA LEU A 72 1.78 -11.09 -0.47
C LEU A 72 2.41 -9.88 0.24
N LEU A 73 3.12 -9.01 -0.49
CA LEU A 73 3.65 -7.77 0.07
C LEU A 73 2.53 -6.85 0.59
N GLY A 74 1.36 -6.84 -0.04
CA GLY A 74 0.19 -6.10 0.44
C GLY A 74 -0.24 -6.53 1.84
N PHE A 75 -0.16 -7.83 2.15
CA PHE A 75 -0.47 -8.34 3.48
C PHE A 75 0.58 -8.00 4.54
N LEU A 76 1.80 -7.60 4.16
CA LEU A 76 2.79 -7.15 5.14
C LEU A 76 2.44 -5.77 5.72
N SER A 77 1.70 -4.92 5.00
CA SER A 77 1.32 -3.59 5.46
C SER A 77 0.65 -3.58 6.85
N PRO A 78 -0.45 -4.34 7.10
CA PRO A 78 -1.04 -4.39 8.44
C PRO A 78 -0.08 -4.93 9.50
N GLY A 79 0.77 -5.91 9.17
CA GLY A 79 1.79 -6.42 10.09
C GLY A 79 2.81 -5.34 10.48
N THR A 80 3.34 -4.60 9.49
CA THR A 80 4.26 -3.49 9.76
C THR A 80 3.61 -2.37 10.56
N ALA A 81 2.34 -2.04 10.29
CA ALA A 81 1.62 -1.01 11.03
C ALA A 81 1.47 -1.37 12.51
N VAL A 82 1.08 -2.62 12.80
CA VAL A 82 0.97 -3.11 14.19
C VAL A 82 2.32 -3.12 14.89
N LEU A 83 3.38 -3.59 14.22
CA LEU A 83 4.74 -3.60 14.78
C LEU A 83 5.24 -2.19 15.08
N LEU A 84 5.04 -1.24 14.17
CA LEU A 84 5.45 0.15 14.38
C LEU A 84 4.65 0.81 15.50
N GLY A 85 3.33 0.56 15.59
CA GLY A 85 2.50 1.07 16.68
C GLY A 85 2.90 0.53 18.05
N TRP A 86 3.21 -0.76 18.13
CA TRP A 86 3.71 -1.38 19.36
C TRP A 86 5.10 -0.87 19.76
N LEU A 87 6.02 -0.74 18.80
CA LEU A 87 7.43 -0.39 19.07
C LEU A 87 7.68 1.10 19.29
N PHE A 88 6.98 1.97 18.55
CA PHE A 88 7.26 3.41 18.54
C PHE A 88 6.17 4.26 19.20
N LEU A 89 4.94 3.74 19.36
CA LEU A 89 3.81 4.47 19.94
C LEU A 89 3.36 3.87 21.29
N ASP A 90 4.12 2.93 21.86
CA ASP A 90 3.83 2.23 23.13
C ASP A 90 2.40 1.63 23.20
N GLN A 91 1.83 1.26 22.05
CA GLN A 91 0.48 0.72 21.99
C GLN A 91 0.42 -0.73 22.49
N THR A 92 -0.42 -1.01 23.48
CA THR A 92 -0.65 -2.39 23.92
C THR A 92 -1.49 -3.16 22.90
N LEU A 93 -1.04 -4.35 22.54
CA LEU A 93 -1.76 -5.20 21.58
C LEU A 93 -2.94 -5.86 22.27
N SER A 94 -4.14 -5.55 21.80
CA SER A 94 -5.35 -6.23 22.27
C SER A 94 -5.40 -7.68 21.76
N ALA A 95 -6.15 -8.55 22.44
CA ALA A 95 -6.34 -9.93 22.00
C ALA A 95 -6.89 -10.02 20.56
N LEU A 96 -7.76 -9.09 20.15
CA LEU A 96 -8.29 -9.02 18.79
C LEU A 96 -7.20 -8.64 17.76
N GLN A 97 -6.29 -7.73 18.10
CA GLN A 97 -5.17 -7.39 17.22
C GLN A 97 -4.21 -8.56 17.06
N ILE A 98 -3.95 -9.32 18.13
CA ILE A 98 -3.13 -10.53 18.06
C ILE A 98 -3.76 -11.55 17.11
N ILE A 99 -5.07 -11.79 17.21
CA ILE A 99 -5.81 -12.65 16.28
C ILE A 99 -5.68 -12.14 14.83
N GLY A 100 -5.84 -10.82 14.63
CA GLY A 100 -5.66 -10.20 13.32
C GLY A 100 -4.27 -10.44 12.72
N VAL A 101 -3.21 -10.27 13.53
CA VAL A 101 -1.82 -10.55 13.12
C VAL A 101 -1.65 -12.02 12.72
N LEU A 102 -2.19 -12.95 13.51
CA LEU A 102 -2.13 -14.38 13.21
C LEU A 102 -2.87 -14.73 11.90
N LEU A 103 -4.03 -14.12 11.65
CA LEU A 103 -4.78 -14.31 10.40
C LEU A 103 -4.00 -13.80 9.18
N VAL A 104 -3.34 -12.64 9.29
CA VAL A 104 -2.48 -12.09 8.23
C VAL A 104 -1.30 -13.00 7.94
N ILE A 105 -0.60 -13.48 8.98
CA ILE A 105 0.53 -14.41 8.81
C ILE A 105 0.04 -15.73 8.17
N GLY A 106 -1.10 -16.25 8.63
CA GLY A 106 -1.71 -17.46 8.10
C GLY A 106 -2.12 -17.34 6.62
N SER A 107 -2.69 -16.19 6.22
CA SER A 107 -3.10 -15.96 4.82
C SER A 107 -1.89 -15.89 3.88
N ILE A 108 -0.81 -15.21 4.29
CA ILE A 108 0.46 -15.15 3.55
C ILE A 108 1.01 -16.57 3.36
N TRP A 109 1.05 -17.35 4.44
CA TRP A 109 1.60 -18.71 4.42
C TRP A 109 0.79 -19.67 3.55
N LEU A 110 -0.55 -19.62 3.63
CA LEU A 110 -1.44 -20.42 2.77
C LEU A 110 -1.34 -20.00 1.30
N GLY A 111 -1.29 -18.69 1.02
CA GLY A 111 -1.15 -18.14 -0.32
C GLY A 111 0.16 -18.57 -0.99
N GLN A 112 1.28 -18.57 -0.25
CA GLN A 112 2.56 -19.06 -0.76
C GLN A 112 2.54 -20.57 -1.10
N ARG A 113 1.78 -21.38 -0.36
CA ARG A 113 1.66 -22.84 -0.61
C ARG A 113 0.82 -23.15 -1.85
N SER A 114 -0.29 -22.45 -2.05
CA SER A 114 -1.14 -22.65 -3.24
C SER A 114 -0.40 -22.36 -4.55
N ASN A 115 0.52 -21.39 -4.53
CA ASN A 115 1.28 -20.99 -5.71
C ASN A 115 2.43 -21.97 -6.09
N ARG A 116 2.71 -22.98 -5.26
CA ARG A 116 3.70 -24.05 -5.58
C ARG A 116 3.13 -25.17 -6.45
N THR A 117 1.86 -25.11 -6.84
CA THR A 117 1.27 -26.12 -7.73
C THR A 117 1.86 -25.95 -9.13
N PRO A 118 2.70 -26.88 -9.63
CA PRO A 118 3.39 -26.71 -10.90
C PRO A 118 2.37 -26.63 -12.04
N ARG A 119 2.58 -25.66 -12.93
CA ARG A 119 1.83 -25.41 -14.18
C ARG A 119 2.07 -26.53 -15.21
N ALA A 120 1.93 -27.79 -14.82
CA ALA A 120 2.30 -28.98 -15.59
C ALA A 120 1.26 -29.41 -16.63
N ARG A 121 0.21 -28.63 -16.92
CA ARG A 121 -0.95 -29.12 -17.70
C ARG A 121 -1.37 -28.24 -18.89
N ILE A 122 -0.48 -27.41 -19.44
CA ILE A 122 -0.78 -26.64 -20.67
C ILE A 122 0.10 -27.07 -21.86
N ALA A 123 1.25 -27.73 -21.63
CA ALA A 123 2.14 -28.17 -22.71
C ALA A 123 1.63 -29.39 -23.52
N CYS A 124 0.67 -30.16 -23.01
CA CYS A 124 0.17 -31.37 -23.69
C CYS A 124 -0.96 -31.11 -24.71
N ARG A 125 -1.27 -29.84 -25.01
CA ARG A 125 -2.28 -29.45 -26.03
C ARG A 125 -1.65 -28.64 -27.16
N LYS A 126 -0.38 -28.90 -27.49
CA LYS A 126 0.29 -28.35 -28.67
C LYS A 126 1.26 -29.37 -29.26
N SER A 127 0.73 -30.47 -29.79
CA SER A 127 1.26 -31.18 -30.96
C SER A 127 0.34 -32.34 -31.35
N PRO A 128 0.33 -32.78 -32.62
CA PRO A 128 1.03 -32.25 -33.80
C PRO A 128 0.16 -31.32 -34.68
#